data_AF-A0A3N5KAV2-F1
#
_entry.id   AF-A0A3N5KAV2-F1
#
_cell.length_a   1.000
_cell.length_b   1.000
_cell.length_c   1.000
_cell.angle_alpha   90.00
_cell.angle_beta   90.00
_cell.angle_gamma   90.00
#
_symmetry.space_group_name_H-M   'P 1'
#
loop_
_entity.id
_entity.type
_entity.pdbx_description
1 polymer ?
#
loop_
_entity_poly.entity_id
_entity_poly.type
_entity_poly.pdbx_seq_one_letter_code
_entity_poly.pdbx_strand_id
1 'polypeptide(L)'
;MDGLWIRPISSKHDVNTFIRFLWKIYKNYPAWVPPLMMDRKKLMDRKKNPFYTHSDAEFFLAEHEGEVVGRIAAIVNHNHNKEHGENIGFFGFFECINDQSVANALFDKAKEYLLSHGVTAMRGPANPSV
;
A
#
# COMPACT_ATOMS: atom_id res chain seq x y z
N MET A 1 16.40 11.31 -6.20
CA MET A 1 15.64 12.45 -5.68
C MET A 1 16.08 12.64 -4.24
N ASP A 2 16.86 13.68 -3.97
CA ASP A 2 17.31 13.98 -2.60
C ASP A 2 16.09 14.37 -1.75
N GLY A 3 16.07 13.97 -0.48
CA GLY A 3 14.94 14.27 0.41
C GLY A 3 13.68 13.40 0.22
N LEU A 4 13.74 12.35 -0.61
CA LEU A 4 12.69 11.33 -0.70
C LEU A 4 12.77 10.38 0.52
N TRP A 5 11.67 10.24 1.24
CA TRP A 5 11.54 9.40 2.42
C TRP A 5 10.34 8.47 2.32
N ILE A 6 10.55 7.17 2.59
CA ILE A 6 9.47 6.19 2.62
C ILE A 6 9.22 5.76 4.06
N ARG A 7 7.99 5.97 4.54
CA ARG A 7 7.59 5.62 5.92
C ARG A 7 6.30 4.82 5.99
N PRO A 8 6.15 3.93 6.99
CA PRO A 8 4.87 3.31 7.27
C PRO A 8 3.87 4.36 7.77
N ILE A 9 2.58 4.09 7.55
CA ILE A 9 1.51 4.84 8.22
C ILE A 9 1.51 4.49 9.71
N SER A 10 1.32 5.48 10.58
CA SER A 10 1.31 5.25 12.03
C SER A 10 0.12 5.88 12.75
N SER A 11 -0.72 6.63 12.02
CA SER A 11 -1.80 7.41 12.62
C SER A 11 -3.09 7.39 11.80
N LYS A 12 -4.20 7.78 12.43
CA LYS A 12 -5.48 8.02 11.72
C LYS A 12 -5.35 9.12 10.67
N HIS A 13 -4.45 10.09 10.89
CA HIS A 13 -4.13 11.11 9.91
C HIS A 13 -3.48 10.47 8.68
N ASP A 14 -2.47 9.64 8.86
CA ASP A 14 -1.82 8.93 7.75
C ASP A 14 -2.77 8.04 6.97
N VAL A 15 -3.70 7.34 7.64
CA VAL A 15 -4.74 6.57 6.94
C VAL A 15 -5.57 7.47 6.03
N ASN A 16 -5.98 8.65 6.51
CA ASN A 16 -6.70 9.61 5.67
C ASN A 16 -5.84 10.10 4.52
N THR A 17 -4.58 10.44 4.77
CA THR A 17 -3.62 10.92 3.77
C THR A 17 -3.39 9.86 2.69
N PHE A 18 -3.16 8.61 3.09
CA PHE A 18 -3.01 7.47 2.20
C PHE A 18 -4.21 7.32 1.27
N ILE A 19 -5.44 7.34 1.79
CA ILE A 19 -6.65 7.21 0.97
C ILE A 19 -6.85 8.44 0.07
N ARG A 20 -6.72 9.64 0.64
CA ARG A 20 -6.96 10.92 -0.07
C ARG A 20 -5.94 11.22 -1.15
N PHE A 21 -4.76 10.59 -1.12
CA PHE A 21 -3.75 10.76 -2.16
C PHE A 21 -4.30 10.50 -3.58
N LEU A 22 -5.32 9.64 -3.72
CA LEU A 22 -6.01 9.42 -5.00
C LEU A 22 -6.57 10.70 -5.61
N TRP A 23 -7.10 11.62 -4.81
CA TRP A 23 -7.63 12.89 -5.29
C TRP A 23 -6.53 13.78 -5.88
N LYS A 24 -5.29 13.65 -5.41
CA LYS A 24 -4.13 14.35 -5.97
C LYS A 24 -3.77 13.77 -7.34
N ILE A 25 -3.68 12.44 -7.44
CA ILE A 25 -3.34 11.73 -8.68
C ILE A 25 -4.40 11.94 -9.76
N TYR A 26 -5.67 11.75 -9.40
CA TYR A 26 -6.77 11.72 -10.35
C TYR A 26 -7.50 13.06 -10.52
N LYS A 27 -6.94 14.16 -10.00
CA LYS A 27 -7.57 15.51 -10.03
C LYS A 27 -8.08 15.92 -11.42
N ASN A 28 -7.34 15.57 -12.47
CA ASN A 28 -7.62 15.96 -13.85
C ASN A 28 -8.25 14.84 -14.68
N TYR A 29 -8.76 13.78 -14.04
CA TYR A 29 -9.38 12.65 -14.72
C TYR A 29 -10.90 12.71 -14.51
N PRO A 30 -11.68 13.31 -15.45
CA PRO A 30 -13.10 13.57 -15.24
C PRO A 30 -13.96 12.30 -15.11
N ALA A 31 -13.49 11.17 -15.64
CA ALA A 31 -14.15 9.87 -15.51
C ALA A 31 -13.79 9.12 -14.22
N TRP A 32 -12.88 9.65 -13.39
CA TRP A 32 -12.48 9.00 -12.15
C TRP A 32 -13.56 9.12 -11.08
N VAL A 33 -13.96 7.99 -10.50
CA VAL A 33 -14.92 7.93 -9.42
C VAL A 33 -14.17 7.70 -8.10
N PRO A 34 -14.23 8.64 -7.13
CA PRO A 34 -13.56 8.48 -5.86
C PRO A 34 -14.14 7.32 -5.06
N PRO A 35 -13.31 6.53 -4.35
CA PRO A 35 -13.82 5.49 -3.48
C PRO A 35 -14.52 6.07 -2.24
N LEU A 36 -15.45 5.30 -1.68
CA LEU A 36 -16.06 5.64 -0.39
C LEU A 36 -15.02 5.60 0.72
N MET A 37 -14.80 6.74 1.38
CA MET A 37 -13.79 6.89 2.44
C MET A 37 -14.01 5.90 3.59
N MET A 38 -15.26 5.63 3.97
CA MET A 38 -15.58 4.70 5.05
C MET A 38 -15.17 3.27 4.72
N ASP A 39 -15.43 2.81 3.49
CA ASP A 39 -15.06 1.45 3.07
C ASP A 39 -13.54 1.29 3.03
N ARG A 40 -12.81 2.29 2.53
CA ARG A 40 -11.35 2.25 2.49
C ARG A 40 -10.75 2.24 3.90
N LYS A 41 -11.31 3.01 4.83
CA LYS A 41 -10.90 2.98 6.25
C LYS A 41 -11.18 1.63 6.89
N LYS A 42 -12.37 1.05 6.65
CA LYS A 42 -12.75 -0.27 7.17
C LYS A 42 -11.80 -1.35 6.64
N LEU A 43 -11.49 -1.30 5.35
CA LEU A 43 -10.57 -2.23 4.70
C LEU A 43 -9.16 -2.16 5.30
N MET A 44 -8.65 -0.96 5.62
CA MET A 44 -7.31 -0.77 6.22
C MET A 44 -7.27 -0.97 7.74
N ASP A 45 -8.41 -1.14 8.40
CA ASP A 45 -8.48 -1.31 9.86
C ASP A 45 -8.02 -2.72 10.26
N ARG A 46 -6.74 -2.84 10.61
CA ARG A 46 -6.09 -4.09 11.05
C ARG A 46 -6.77 -4.76 12.24
N LYS A 47 -7.51 -4.01 13.06
CA LYS A 47 -8.19 -4.55 14.25
C LYS A 47 -9.59 -5.08 13.92
N LYS A 48 -10.24 -4.54 12.89
CA LYS A 48 -11.65 -4.85 12.59
C LYS A 48 -11.85 -5.68 11.33
N ASN A 49 -10.94 -5.62 10.37
CA ASN A 49 -11.09 -6.36 9.12
C ASN A 49 -10.62 -7.81 9.31
N PRO A 50 -11.49 -8.83 9.12
CA PRO A 50 -11.15 -10.24 9.27
C PRO A 50 -9.97 -10.70 8.41
N PHE A 51 -9.70 -10.05 7.28
CA PHE A 51 -8.54 -10.35 6.44
C PHE A 51 -7.21 -10.38 7.24
N TYR A 52 -7.06 -9.49 8.22
CA TYR A 52 -5.83 -9.38 9.02
C TYR A 52 -5.75 -10.38 10.18
N THR A 53 -6.77 -11.24 10.37
CA THR A 53 -6.66 -12.36 11.33
C THR A 53 -5.69 -13.44 10.85
N HIS A 54 -5.42 -13.49 9.55
CA HIS A 54 -4.57 -14.49 8.90
C HIS A 54 -3.64 -13.86 7.85
N SER A 55 -3.50 -12.54 7.84
CA SER A 55 -2.66 -11.84 6.86
C SER A 55 -1.98 -10.64 7.51
N ASP A 56 -0.74 -10.41 7.12
CA ASP A 56 0.01 -9.22 7.50
C ASP A 56 -0.03 -8.19 6.37
N ALA A 57 -0.05 -6.91 6.70
CA ALA A 57 0.16 -5.87 5.71
C ALA A 57 0.79 -4.64 6.32
N GLU A 58 1.66 -3.98 5.55
CA GLU A 58 2.17 -2.65 5.87
C GLU A 58 1.85 -1.67 4.75
N PHE A 59 1.48 -0.45 5.13
CA PHE A 59 1.13 0.60 4.18
C PHE A 59 2.15 1.72 4.30
N PHE A 60 2.72 2.11 3.16
CA PHE A 60 3.78 3.10 3.10
C PHE A 60 3.34 4.35 2.34
N LEU A 61 3.84 5.50 2.79
CA LEU A 61 3.78 6.77 2.10
C LEU A 61 5.20 7.15 1.65
N ALA A 62 5.31 7.67 0.43
CA ALA A 62 6.48 8.38 -0.04
C ALA A 62 6.27 9.89 0.17
N GLU A 63 7.22 10.53 0.84
CA GLU A 63 7.24 11.95 1.11
C GLU A 63 8.48 12.59 0.51
N HIS A 64 8.31 13.74 -0.13
CA HIS A 64 9.39 14.55 -0.67
C HIS A 64 9.10 16.01 -0.32
N GLU A 65 10.04 16.68 0.35
CA GLU A 65 9.90 18.08 0.78
C GLU A 65 8.61 18.37 1.57
N GLY A 66 8.20 17.43 2.43
CA GLY A 66 6.99 17.55 3.25
C GLY A 66 5.68 17.23 2.51
N GLU A 67 5.73 16.92 1.22
CA GLU A 67 4.58 16.55 0.40
C GLU A 67 4.52 15.05 0.17
N VAL A 68 3.33 14.46 0.29
CA VAL A 68 3.13 13.08 -0.13
C VAL A 68 3.16 13.01 -1.66
N VAL A 69 4.04 12.15 -2.18
CA VAL A 69 4.30 11.94 -3.61
C VAL A 69 4.00 10.52 -4.07
N GLY A 70 3.68 9.61 -3.14
CA GLY A 70 3.23 8.27 -3.50
C GLY A 70 2.83 7.42 -2.30
N ARG A 71 2.33 6.23 -2.60
CA ARG A 71 1.88 5.25 -1.63
C ARG A 71 1.97 3.83 -2.18
N ILE A 72 2.12 2.84 -1.30
CA ILE A 72 2.07 1.41 -1.65
C ILE A 72 1.70 0.60 -0.41
N ALA A 73 1.13 -0.58 -0.60
CA ALA A 73 0.96 -1.58 0.45
C ALA A 73 1.79 -2.82 0.12
N ALA A 74 2.38 -3.43 1.14
CA ALA A 74 2.98 -4.76 1.09
C ALA A 74 2.15 -5.71 1.95
N ILE A 75 1.78 -6.88 1.43
CA ILE A 75 0.78 -7.77 2.01
C ILE A 75 1.29 -9.21 1.99
N VAL A 76 1.19 -9.91 3.11
CA VAL A 76 1.43 -11.35 3.21
C VAL A 76 0.11 -12.02 3.50
N ASN A 77 -0.42 -12.78 2.55
CA ASN A 77 -1.65 -13.56 2.75
C ASN A 77 -1.28 -15.00 3.06
N HIS A 78 -1.28 -15.36 4.35
CA HIS A 78 -0.85 -16.69 4.80
C HIS A 78 -1.79 -17.80 4.33
N ASN A 79 -3.09 -17.51 4.21
CA ASN A 79 -4.06 -18.45 3.67
C ASN A 79 -3.74 -18.75 2.20
N HIS A 80 -3.59 -17.72 1.36
CA HIS A 80 -3.22 -17.92 -0.06
C HIS A 80 -1.98 -18.79 -0.21
N ASN A 81 -0.91 -18.47 0.55
CA ASN A 81 0.32 -19.26 0.52
C ASN A 81 0.09 -20.71 0.94
N LYS A 82 -0.73 -20.95 1.97
CA LYS A 82 -1.09 -22.30 2.44
C LYS A 82 -1.96 -23.06 1.42
N GLU A 83 -2.97 -22.43 0.85
CA GLU A 83 -3.89 -23.05 -0.11
C GLU A 83 -3.23 -23.40 -1.44
N HIS A 84 -2.30 -22.56 -1.90
CA HIS A 84 -1.64 -22.72 -3.19
C HIS A 84 -0.24 -23.36 -3.11
N GLY A 85 0.28 -23.60 -1.91
CA GLY A 85 1.65 -24.09 -1.72
C GLY A 85 2.69 -23.09 -2.22
N GLU A 86 2.40 -21.79 -2.13
CA GLU A 86 3.27 -20.70 -2.58
C GLU A 86 3.99 -20.04 -1.40
N ASN A 87 5.05 -19.29 -1.69
CA ASN A 87 5.70 -18.39 -0.72
C ASN A 87 5.84 -16.99 -1.32
N ILE A 88 4.70 -16.34 -1.51
CA ILE A 88 4.59 -15.07 -2.25
C ILE A 88 4.00 -14.00 -1.34
N GLY A 89 4.57 -12.81 -1.42
CA GLY A 89 3.99 -11.58 -0.92
C GLY A 89 3.33 -10.79 -2.05
N PHE A 90 2.45 -9.88 -1.68
CA PHE A 90 1.70 -9.06 -2.62
C PHE A 90 2.02 -7.58 -2.45
N PHE A 91 1.98 -6.83 -3.55
CA PHE A 91 1.89 -5.37 -3.48
C PHE A 91 0.51 -4.90 -3.93
N GLY A 92 0.05 -3.81 -3.32
CA GLY A 92 -1.26 -3.23 -3.59
C GLY A 92 -1.26 -1.73 -3.36
N PHE A 93 -2.40 -1.08 -3.63
CA PHE A 93 -2.64 0.35 -3.42
C PHE A 93 -1.59 1.31 -4.03
N PHE A 94 -0.75 0.82 -4.93
CA PHE A 94 0.34 1.56 -5.52
C PHE A 94 -0.18 2.75 -6.34
N GLU A 95 0.26 3.94 -5.98
CA GLU A 95 0.02 5.19 -6.70
C GLU A 95 1.19 6.12 -6.43
N CYS A 96 1.70 6.83 -7.43
CA CYS A 96 2.70 7.87 -7.26
C CYS A 96 2.55 8.96 -8.31
N ILE A 97 3.21 10.10 -8.07
CA ILE A 97 3.45 11.07 -9.15
C ILE A 97 4.25 10.40 -10.28
N ASN A 98 4.23 10.98 -11.48
CA ASN A 98 4.95 10.43 -12.64
C ASN A 98 6.48 10.61 -12.51
N ASP A 99 7.09 9.88 -11.56
CA ASP A 99 8.51 9.91 -11.23
C ASP A 99 8.99 8.48 -10.92
N GLN A 100 9.95 8.00 -11.72
CA GLN A 100 10.50 6.64 -11.61
C GLN A 100 11.23 6.41 -10.28
N SER A 101 11.88 7.43 -9.72
CA SER A 101 12.62 7.31 -8.46
C SER A 101 11.66 7.09 -7.28
N VAL A 102 10.50 7.74 -7.30
CA VAL A 102 9.43 7.53 -6.31
C VAL A 102 8.86 6.11 -6.44
N ALA A 103 8.59 5.66 -7.67
CA ALA A 103 8.11 4.31 -7.92
C ALA A 103 9.11 3.25 -7.40
N ASN A 104 10.39 3.37 -7.77
CA ASN A 104 11.45 2.45 -7.33
C ASN A 104 11.53 2.39 -5.80
N ALA A 105 11.57 3.54 -5.12
CA ALA A 105 11.68 3.58 -3.67
C ALA A 105 10.49 2.94 -2.95
N LEU A 106 9.27 3.13 -3.47
CA LEU A 106 8.07 2.47 -2.94
C LEU A 106 8.14 0.94 -3.10
N PHE A 107 8.50 0.47 -4.29
CA PHE A 107 8.62 -0.97 -4.56
C PHE A 107 9.77 -1.61 -3.78
N ASP A 108 10.90 -0.92 -3.64
CA ASP A 108 12.01 -1.38 -2.79
C ASP A 108 11.57 -1.51 -1.34
N LYS A 109 10.81 -0.53 -0.82
CA LYS A 109 10.32 -0.61 0.55
C LYS A 109 9.32 -1.74 0.77
N ALA A 110 8.41 -1.96 -0.19
CA ALA A 110 7.49 -3.08 -0.14
C ALA A 110 8.24 -4.42 -0.18
N LYS A 111 9.25 -4.55 -1.05
CA LYS A 111 10.12 -5.72 -1.13
C LYS A 111 10.88 -5.96 0.17
N GLU A 112 11.46 -4.94 0.78
CA GLU A 112 12.15 -5.06 2.09
C GLU A 112 11.23 -5.63 3.17
N TYR A 113 10.01 -5.11 3.26
CA TYR A 113 9.00 -5.61 4.21
C TYR A 113 8.64 -7.07 3.93
N LEU A 114 8.41 -7.41 2.66
CA LEU A 114 8.08 -8.77 2.26
C LEU A 114 9.22 -9.75 2.58
N LEU A 115 10.46 -9.39 2.25
CA LEU A 115 11.64 -10.20 2.58
C LEU A 115 11.79 -10.41 4.09
N SER A 116 11.50 -9.40 4.92
CA SER A 116 11.56 -9.54 6.39
C SER A 116 10.49 -10.47 6.95
N HIS A 117 9.44 -10.77 6.18
CA HIS A 117 8.40 -11.76 6.52
C HIS A 117 8.67 -13.13 5.89
N GLY A 118 9.86 -13.34 5.29
CA GLY A 118 10.28 -14.64 4.77
C GLY A 118 9.65 -15.04 3.43
N VAL A 119 8.97 -14.12 2.73
CA VAL A 119 8.46 -14.40 1.39
C VAL A 119 9.56 -14.31 0.32
N THR A 120 9.49 -15.14 -0.71
CA THR A 120 10.56 -15.30 -1.72
C THR A 120 10.25 -14.65 -3.06
N ALA A 121 9.00 -14.27 -3.30
CA ALA A 121 8.58 -13.54 -4.49
C ALA A 121 7.51 -12.51 -4.17
N MET A 122 7.35 -11.51 -5.04
CA MET A 122 6.37 -10.44 -4.92
C MET A 122 5.48 -10.41 -6.17
N ARG A 123 4.15 -10.42 -5.98
CA ARG A 123 3.14 -10.43 -7.06
C ARG A 123 2.14 -9.26 -6.87
N GLY A 124 1.60 -8.71 -7.95
CA GLY A 124 0.56 -7.70 -7.85
C GLY A 124 0.19 -7.05 -9.18
N PRO A 125 -0.70 -6.04 -9.15
CA PRO A 125 -1.30 -5.46 -7.96
C PRO A 125 -2.42 -6.34 -7.36
N ALA A 126 -2.48 -6.45 -6.03
CA ALA A 126 -3.56 -7.10 -5.30
C ALA A 126 -3.88 -6.33 -4.01
N ASN A 127 -5.17 -6.10 -3.75
CA ASN A 127 -5.66 -5.45 -2.53
C ASN A 127 -6.55 -6.43 -1.76
N PRO A 128 -6.62 -6.34 -0.42
CA PRO A 128 -7.65 -7.03 0.34
C PRO A 128 -9.03 -6.58 -0.16
N SER A 129 -9.97 -7.52 -0.25
CA SER A 129 -11.39 -7.21 -0.41
C SER A 129 -12.10 -7.41 0.92
N VAL A 130 -13.27 -6.79 1.05
CA VAL A 130 -14.24 -7.10 2.11
C VAL A 130 -15.13 -8.26 1.69
#